data_AF-K0ZSH9-F1
#
_entry.id   AF-K0ZSH9-F1
#
_cell.length_a   1.000
_cell.length_b   1.000
_cell.length_c   1.000
_cell.angle_alpha   90.00
_cell.angle_beta   90.00
_cell.angle_gamma   90.00
#
_symmetry.space_group_name_H-M   'P 1'
#
loop_
_entity.id
_entity.type
_entity.pdbx_description
1 polymer ?
#
loop_
_entity_poly.entity_id
_entity_poly.type
_entity_poly.pdbx_seq_one_letter_code
_entity_poly.pdbx_strand_id
1 'polypeptide(L)'
;LNSIMKEVLTDFWGDAIEIDDDAALTWMRQAHYYMGLYSYTYSAGLVISTAGYLHLKNSENGARDWLNLLKSGGSKTPLESAMIIGADISTDKPLRDTIQFLSDTVDQIIAYSAQLGE
;
A
#
# COMPACT_ATOMS: atom_id res chain seq x y z
N LEU A 1 26.14 -2.92 1.12
CA LEU A 1 24.70 -3.23 0.95
C LEU A 1 24.08 -3.71 2.25
N ASN A 2 24.70 -4.65 2.99
CA ASN A 2 24.18 -5.11 4.29
C ASN A 2 23.91 -3.96 5.29
N SER A 3 24.87 -3.03 5.47
CA SER A 3 24.68 -1.88 6.35
C SER A 3 23.47 -1.02 5.97
N ILE A 4 23.30 -0.73 4.67
CA ILE A 4 22.17 0.02 4.14
C ILE A 4 20.85 -0.74 4.37
N MET A 5 20.83 -2.05 4.11
CA MET A 5 19.63 -2.86 4.36
C MET A 5 19.26 -2.86 5.84
N LYS A 6 20.25 -2.99 6.73
CA LYS A 6 20.04 -2.96 8.17
C LYS A 6 19.47 -1.62 8.62
N GLU A 7 20.05 -0.52 8.15
CA GLU A 7 19.56 0.85 8.43
C GLU A 7 18.11 1.03 7.96
N VAL A 8 17.77 0.64 6.73
CA VAL A 8 16.40 0.73 6.21
C VAL A 8 15.41 -0.10 7.03
N LEU A 9 15.80 -1.31 7.46
CA LEU A 9 14.94 -2.15 8.30
C LEU A 9 14.76 -1.55 9.70
N THR A 10 15.84 -1.03 10.30
CA THR A 10 15.80 -0.37 11.61
C THR A 10 14.93 0.89 11.57
N ASP A 11 15.06 1.72 10.53
CA ASP A 11 14.23 2.92 10.38
C ASP A 11 12.75 2.59 10.20
N PHE A 12 12.44 1.50 9.49
CA PHE A 12 11.05 1.08 9.25
C PHE A 12 10.39 0.47 10.48
N TRP A 13 11.08 -0.41 11.20
CA TRP A 13 10.51 -1.15 12.33
C TRP A 13 10.70 -0.47 13.68
N GLY A 14 11.65 0.46 13.80
CA GLY A 14 11.96 1.13 15.07
C GLY A 14 12.36 0.13 16.15
N ASP A 15 11.75 0.27 17.33
CA ASP A 15 11.95 -0.61 18.49
C ASP A 15 10.94 -1.76 18.58
N ALA A 16 10.07 -1.92 17.57
CA ALA A 16 9.03 -2.96 17.59
C ALA A 16 9.60 -4.39 17.51
N ILE A 17 10.77 -4.56 16.86
CA ILE A 17 11.48 -5.85 16.74
C ILE A 17 13.00 -5.66 16.78
N GLU A 18 13.73 -6.73 17.13
CA GLU A 18 15.19 -6.78 17.00
C GLU A 18 15.60 -7.05 15.54
N ILE A 19 16.52 -6.24 15.00
CA ILE A 19 17.09 -6.43 13.66
C ILE A 19 18.52 -6.97 13.78
N ASP A 20 18.68 -8.28 13.57
CA ASP A 20 19.98 -8.95 13.59
C ASP A 20 20.79 -8.75 12.28
N ASP A 21 22.01 -9.29 12.26
CA ASP A 21 22.91 -9.19 11.10
C ASP A 21 22.48 -10.08 9.93
N ASP A 22 21.68 -11.13 10.17
CA ASP A 22 21.17 -12.01 9.12
C ASP A 22 20.00 -11.35 8.36
N ALA A 23 19.15 -10.60 9.05
CA ALA A 23 18.09 -9.79 8.45
C ALA A 23 18.66 -8.79 7.43
N ALA A 24 19.86 -8.26 7.68
CA ALA A 24 20.59 -7.37 6.80
C ALA A 24 21.00 -8.02 5.46
N LEU A 25 20.92 -9.34 5.32
CA LEU A 25 21.20 -10.08 4.09
C LEU A 25 19.98 -10.23 3.18
N THR A 26 18.80 -9.72 3.59
CA THR A 26 17.53 -9.89 2.84
C THR A 26 17.61 -9.39 1.40
N TRP A 27 18.40 -8.35 1.12
CA TRP A 27 18.60 -7.85 -0.24
C TRP A 27 19.17 -8.89 -1.21
N MET A 28 19.92 -9.89 -0.70
CA MET A 28 20.53 -10.93 -1.53
C MET A 28 19.49 -11.89 -2.14
N ARG A 29 18.37 -12.11 -1.45
CA ARG A 29 17.35 -13.10 -1.84
C ARG A 29 16.12 -12.51 -2.53
N GLN A 30 15.98 -11.18 -2.54
CA GLN A 30 14.80 -10.54 -3.12
C GLN A 30 15.00 -10.23 -4.61
N ALA A 31 14.51 -11.12 -5.48
CA ALA A 31 14.66 -11.01 -6.93
C ALA A 31 14.19 -9.65 -7.50
N HIS A 32 13.09 -9.11 -6.97
CA HIS A 32 12.51 -7.84 -7.42
C HIS A 32 13.37 -6.61 -7.16
N TYR A 33 14.40 -6.68 -6.30
CA TYR A 33 15.36 -5.58 -6.11
C TYR A 33 16.28 -5.40 -7.31
N TYR A 34 16.42 -6.44 -8.14
CA TYR A 34 17.22 -6.41 -9.36
C TYR A 34 16.40 -6.03 -10.60
N MET A 35 15.14 -5.62 -10.41
CA MET A 35 14.20 -5.22 -11.47
C MET A 35 13.92 -3.71 -11.44
N GLY A 36 14.88 -2.91 -10.96
CA GLY A 36 14.71 -1.46 -10.80
C GLY A 36 13.62 -1.11 -9.79
N LEU A 37 12.70 -0.22 -10.16
CA LEU A 37 11.63 0.26 -9.28
C LEU A 37 10.40 -0.66 -9.24
N TYR A 38 10.49 -1.91 -9.72
CA TYR A 38 9.34 -2.81 -9.75
C TYR A 38 8.72 -3.03 -8.36
N SER A 39 9.53 -3.16 -7.31
CA SER A 39 9.01 -3.39 -5.95
C SER A 39 8.06 -2.27 -5.48
N TYR A 40 8.26 -1.03 -5.93
CA TYR A 40 7.39 0.10 -5.61
C TYR A 40 5.97 -0.06 -6.18
N THR A 41 5.80 -0.81 -7.27
CA THR A 41 4.47 -0.97 -7.89
C THR A 41 3.48 -1.70 -6.99
N TYR A 42 3.96 -2.51 -6.04
CA TYR A 42 3.09 -3.14 -5.04
C TYR A 42 2.52 -2.11 -4.06
N SER A 43 3.35 -1.22 -3.54
CA SER A 43 2.90 -0.13 -2.65
C SER A 43 1.96 0.83 -3.39
N ALA A 44 2.30 1.23 -4.62
CA ALA A 44 1.40 2.04 -5.45
C ALA A 44 0.08 1.32 -5.77
N GLY A 45 0.14 0.02 -6.08
CA GLY A 45 -1.03 -0.80 -6.35
C GLY A 45 -1.96 -0.93 -5.14
N LEU A 46 -1.41 -1.08 -3.93
CA LEU A 46 -2.18 -1.07 -2.68
C LEU A 46 -2.88 0.27 -2.45
N VAL A 47 -2.17 1.39 -2.64
CA VAL A 47 -2.74 2.74 -2.51
C VAL A 47 -3.93 2.93 -3.48
N ILE A 48 -3.74 2.61 -4.76
CA ILE A 48 -4.79 2.75 -5.77
C ILE A 48 -5.97 1.81 -5.48
N SER A 49 -5.69 0.59 -5.02
CA SER A 49 -6.73 -0.39 -4.70
C SER A 49 -7.56 0.02 -3.48
N THR A 50 -6.92 0.54 -2.42
CA THR A 50 -7.63 1.08 -1.25
C THR A 50 -8.45 2.30 -1.60
N ALA A 51 -7.89 3.25 -2.37
CA ALA A 51 -8.64 4.40 -2.87
C ALA A 51 -9.85 3.97 -3.72
N GLY A 52 -9.67 2.97 -4.58
CA GLY A 52 -10.75 2.40 -5.39
C GLY A 52 -11.84 1.73 -4.56
N TYR A 53 -11.48 1.01 -3.49
CA TYR A 53 -12.43 0.45 -2.54
C TYR A 53 -13.21 1.53 -1.80
N LEU A 54 -12.53 2.58 -1.32
CA LEU A 54 -13.18 3.71 -0.65
C LEU A 54 -14.14 4.45 -1.59
N HIS A 55 -13.72 4.69 -2.84
CA HIS A 55 -14.59 5.27 -3.87
C HIS A 55 -15.81 4.39 -4.15
N LEU A 56 -15.60 3.08 -4.29
CA LEU A 56 -16.68 2.10 -4.49
C LEU A 56 -17.71 2.12 -3.34
N LYS A 57 -17.26 2.30 -2.10
CA LYS A 57 -18.12 2.33 -0.91
C LYS A 57 -18.85 3.66 -0.71
N ASN A 58 -18.20 4.77 -1.01
CA ASN A 58 -18.65 6.10 -0.58
C ASN A 58 -19.23 6.96 -1.71
N SER A 59 -19.06 6.56 -2.98
CA SER A 59 -19.60 7.28 -4.14
C SER A 59 -20.83 6.59 -4.70
N GLU A 60 -21.88 7.35 -5.02
CA GLU A 60 -23.06 6.86 -5.75
C GLU A 60 -22.69 6.23 -7.10
N ASN A 61 -21.63 6.73 -7.74
CA ASN A 61 -21.13 6.23 -9.02
C ASN A 61 -20.02 5.18 -8.88
N GLY A 62 -19.61 4.82 -7.65
CA GLY A 62 -18.41 4.04 -7.38
C GLY A 62 -18.33 2.72 -8.15
N ALA A 63 -19.45 1.99 -8.23
CA ALA A 63 -19.51 0.73 -8.99
C ALA A 63 -19.35 0.92 -10.50
N ARG A 64 -19.95 1.97 -11.06
CA ARG A 64 -19.83 2.32 -12.48
C ARG A 64 -18.39 2.71 -12.81
N ASP A 65 -17.78 3.53 -11.95
CA ASP A 65 -16.42 4.03 -12.16
C ASP A 65 -15.39 2.91 -12.03
N TRP A 66 -15.57 1.99 -11.07
CA TRP A 66 -14.76 0.77 -10.97
C TRP A 66 -14.83 -0.08 -12.24
N LEU A 67 -16.03 -0.29 -12.81
CA LEU A 67 -16.17 -1.00 -14.09
C LEU A 67 -15.49 -0.26 -15.24
N ASN A 68 -15.53 1.07 -15.26
CA ASN A 68 -14.84 1.87 -16.26
C ASN A 68 -13.31 1.73 -16.15
N LEU A 69 -12.76 1.69 -14.93
CA LEU A 69 -11.35 1.41 -14.68
C LEU A 69 -10.97 0.04 -15.27
N LEU A 70 -11.71 -1.02 -14.94
CA LEU A 70 -11.43 -2.37 -15.45
C LEU A 70 -11.49 -2.45 -16.98
N LYS A 71 -12.49 -1.81 -17.60
CA LYS A 71 -12.64 -1.75 -19.06
C LYS A 71 -11.51 -1.00 -19.75
N SER A 72 -10.84 -0.08 -19.05
CA SER A 72 -9.74 0.68 -19.65
C SER A 72 -8.50 -0.18 -19.92
N GLY A 73 -8.32 -1.31 -19.22
CA GLY A 73 -7.17 -2.18 -19.41
C GLY A 73 -5.84 -1.41 -19.40
N GLY A 74 -5.00 -1.63 -20.41
CA GLY A 74 -3.74 -0.92 -20.61
C GLY A 74 -3.82 0.33 -21.51
N SER A 75 -5.02 0.82 -21.82
CA SER A 75 -5.19 1.95 -22.77
C SER A 75 -4.94 3.34 -22.16
N LYS A 76 -4.74 3.41 -20.85
CA LYS A 76 -4.55 4.64 -20.08
C LYS A 76 -3.25 4.59 -19.30
N THR A 77 -2.66 5.76 -19.07
CA THR A 77 -1.54 5.89 -18.12
C THR A 77 -2.00 5.58 -16.70
N PRO A 78 -1.08 5.23 -15.78
CA PRO A 78 -1.45 4.95 -14.38
C PRO A 78 -2.22 6.09 -13.70
N LEU A 79 -1.83 7.35 -13.97
CA LEU A 79 -2.52 8.52 -13.43
C LEU A 79 -3.94 8.65 -13.99
N GLU A 80 -4.11 8.52 -15.31
CA GLU A 80 -5.45 8.58 -15.92
C GLU A 80 -6.36 7.45 -15.44
N SER A 81 -5.82 6.25 -15.23
CA SER A 81 -6.56 5.12 -14.67
C SER A 81 -6.99 5.39 -13.23
N ALA A 82 -6.07 5.86 -12.38
CA ALA A 82 -6.38 6.18 -10.98
C ALA A 82 -7.44 7.30 -10.87
N MET A 83 -7.41 8.29 -11.75
CA MET A 83 -8.40 9.37 -11.78
C MET A 83 -9.83 8.88 -12.07
N ILE A 84 -10.04 7.75 -12.75
CA ILE A 84 -11.38 7.18 -13.00
C ILE A 84 -12.09 6.87 -11.67
N ILE A 85 -11.35 6.37 -10.69
CA ILE A 85 -11.84 6.03 -9.35
C ILE A 85 -11.59 7.16 -8.34
N GLY A 86 -11.37 8.39 -8.83
CA GLY A 86 -11.17 9.57 -7.99
C GLY A 86 -9.84 9.61 -7.23
N ALA A 87 -8.86 8.77 -7.59
CA ALA A 87 -7.56 8.71 -6.94
C ALA A 87 -6.51 9.55 -7.67
N ASP A 88 -6.33 10.81 -7.24
CA ASP A 88 -5.28 11.67 -7.77
C ASP A 88 -3.90 11.33 -7.17
N ILE A 89 -3.21 10.39 -7.83
CA ILE A 89 -1.87 9.93 -7.44
C ILE A 89 -0.74 10.91 -7.79
N SER A 90 -1.06 12.12 -8.30
CA SER A 90 -0.09 13.22 -8.38
C SER A 90 0.04 13.97 -7.04
N THR A 91 -0.87 13.70 -6.09
CA THR A 91 -0.90 14.26 -4.74
C THR A 91 -0.60 13.19 -3.69
N ASP A 92 -0.36 13.60 -2.45
CA ASP A 92 -0.18 12.69 -1.33
C ASP A 92 -1.50 12.16 -0.75
N LYS A 93 -2.65 12.69 -1.19
CA LYS A 93 -3.96 12.38 -0.61
C LYS A 93 -4.29 10.87 -0.66
N PRO A 94 -4.19 10.15 -1.80
CA PRO A 94 -4.53 8.73 -1.83
C PRO A 94 -3.67 7.88 -0.89
N LEU A 95 -2.39 8.25 -0.74
CA LEU A 95 -1.49 7.59 0.20
C LEU A 95 -1.92 7.83 1.65
N ARG A 96 -2.23 9.08 2.01
CA ARG A 96 -2.71 9.42 3.37
C ARG A 96 -4.03 8.73 3.71
N ASP A 97 -4.99 8.72 2.77
CA ASP A 97 -6.26 8.02 2.96
C ASP A 97 -6.05 6.51 3.17
N THR A 98 -5.10 5.91 2.44
CA THR A 98 -4.73 4.49 2.60
C THR A 98 -4.14 4.21 3.98
N ILE A 99 -3.23 5.07 4.45
CA ILE A 99 -2.64 4.96 5.80
C ILE A 99 -3.73 5.07 6.87
N GLN A 100 -4.64 6.04 6.73
CA GLN A 100 -5.74 6.21 7.68
C GLN A 100 -6.66 4.98 7.70
N PHE A 101 -7.03 4.46 6.53
CA PHE A 101 -7.86 3.25 6.45
C PHE A 101 -7.21 2.04 7.13
N LEU A 102 -5.90 1.86 6.97
CA LEU A 102 -5.16 0.79 7.66
C LEU A 102 -5.11 1.02 9.17
N SER A 103 -4.90 2.26 9.62
CA SER A 103 -4.92 2.62 11.05
C SER A 103 -6.27 2.26 11.68
N ASP A 104 -7.38 2.70 11.07
CA ASP A 104 -8.73 2.43 11.57
C ASP A 104 -9.02 0.92 11.60
N THR A 105 -8.51 0.18 10.60
CA THR A 105 -8.66 -1.29 10.52
C THR A 105 -7.90 -1.97 11.65
N VAL A 106 -6.68 -1.53 11.98
CA VAL A 106 -5.88 -2.07 13.08
C VAL A 106 -6.56 -1.77 14.42
N ASP A 107 -7.04 -0.55 14.64
CA ASP A 107 -7.77 -0.16 15.84
C ASP A 107 -9.03 -1.03 16.05
N GLN A 108 -9.73 -1.33 14.95
CA GLN A 108 -10.90 -2.21 14.99
C GLN A 108 -10.52 -3.65 15.35
N ILE A 109 -9.41 -4.17 14.81
CA ILE A 109 -8.90 -5.50 15.18
C ILE A 109 -8.55 -5.55 16.66
N ILE A 110 -7.83 -4.54 17.19
CA ILE A 110 -7.48 -4.45 18.62
C ILE A 110 -8.75 -4.46 19.49
N ALA A 111 -9.76 -3.67 19.13
CA ALA A 111 -11.01 -3.60 19.87
C ALA A 111 -11.76 -4.95 19.88
N TYR A 112 -11.70 -5.70 18.78
CA TYR A 112 -12.30 -7.04 18.71
C TYR A 112 -11.51 -8.10 19.48
N SER A 113 -10.18 -8.05 19.43
CA SER A 113 -9.33 -8.95 20.24
C SER A 113 -9.62 -8.79 21.73
N ALA A 114 -9.74 -7.56 22.24
CA ALA A 114 -10.07 -7.29 23.64
C ALA A 114 -11.44 -7.85 24.06
N GLN A 115 -12.40 -7.93 23.14
CA GLN A 115 -13.73 -8.52 23.42
C GLN A 115 -13.69 -10.05 23.50
N LEU A 116 -12.71 -10.69 22.85
CA LEU A 116 -12.54 -12.14 22.86
C LEU A 116 -11.80 -12.65 24.11
N GLY A 117 -11.29 -11.75 24.95
CA GLY A 117 -10.62 -12.11 26.20
C GLY A 117 -9.17 -12.58 26.03
N GLU A 118 -8.53 -12.19 24.92
CA GLU A 118 -7.06 -12.19 24.80
C GLU A 118 -6.48 -10.87 25.30
#